data_AF-S4XT57-F1
#
_entry.id   AF-S4XT57-F1
#
_cell.length_a   1.000
_cell.length_b   1.000
_cell.length_c   1.000
_cell.angle_alpha   90.00
_cell.angle_beta   90.00
_cell.angle_gamma   90.00
#
_symmetry.space_group_name_H-M   'P 1'
#
loop_
_entity.id
_entity.type
_entity.pdbx_description
1 polymer ?
#
loop_
_entity_poly.entity_id
_entity_poly.type
_entity_poly.pdbx_seq_one_letter_code
_entity_poly.pdbx_strand_id
1 'polypeptide(L)'
;MPSPTSPRRWIGVVARVLPALLAGVAACQGDAGREGAAAPAPDGGAALAAEGTPAPRRPTRYYHLRRTDDGCELFWIDGDLVSASQTVVCPPDLEVGERVRLTGKTCMRESAQTPSRAVPVVCPLVLMNLEKADRAPPDAGAPPDGGRDGGKPDGRKPDGGR
;
A
#
# COMPACT_ATOMS: atom_id res chain seq x y z
N MET A 1 -24.69 36.12 -18.82
CA MET A 1 -26.00 36.04 -18.12
C MET A 1 -25.76 35.39 -16.76
N PRO A 2 -25.80 36.14 -15.64
CA PRO A 2 -25.67 35.58 -14.30
C PRO A 2 -27.05 35.23 -13.71
N SER A 3 -27.20 34.02 -13.16
CA SER A 3 -28.37 33.62 -12.36
C SER A 3 -27.97 33.40 -10.90
N PRO A 4 -28.86 33.71 -9.94
CA PRO A 4 -28.49 34.14 -8.59
C PRO A 4 -28.30 33.01 -7.57
N THR A 5 -27.52 33.36 -6.54
CA THR A 5 -27.33 32.67 -5.25
C THR A 5 -28.64 32.60 -4.43
N SER A 6 -28.85 31.50 -3.72
CA SER A 6 -29.92 31.36 -2.71
C SER A 6 -29.36 30.84 -1.39
N PRO A 7 -29.41 31.61 -0.29
CA PRO A 7 -29.06 31.16 1.05
C PRO A 7 -30.31 30.69 1.81
N ARG A 8 -30.38 29.41 2.19
CA ARG A 8 -31.42 28.93 3.12
C ARG A 8 -30.88 28.85 4.55
N ARG A 9 -31.06 29.96 5.27
CA ARG A 9 -31.05 30.05 6.74
C ARG A 9 -32.18 29.20 7.31
N TRP A 10 -31.87 28.25 8.19
CA TRP A 10 -32.81 27.73 9.19
C TRP A 10 -32.17 27.89 10.58
N ILE A 11 -32.45 29.06 11.16
CA ILE A 11 -32.52 29.30 12.62
C ILE A 11 -33.74 28.47 13.07
N GLY A 12 -33.82 27.73 14.17
CA GLY A 12 -33.08 27.63 15.41
C GLY A 12 -34.14 27.26 16.46
N VAL A 13 -33.97 26.16 17.19
CA VAL A 13 -34.76 25.92 18.42
C VAL A 13 -33.78 25.51 19.51
N VAL A 14 -33.60 26.45 20.42
CA VAL A 14 -32.98 26.30 21.72
C VAL A 14 -34.00 25.67 22.67
N ALA A 15 -33.64 24.57 23.32
CA ALA A 15 -34.06 24.21 24.69
C ALA A 15 -33.21 23.00 25.11
N ARG A 16 -32.19 23.19 25.95
CA ARG A 16 -32.20 22.83 27.39
C ARG A 16 -32.79 21.43 27.61
N VAL A 17 -32.05 20.46 28.15
CA VAL A 17 -31.73 20.34 29.59
C VAL A 17 -30.65 19.25 29.79
N LEU A 18 -29.58 19.56 30.53
CA LEU A 18 -28.71 18.60 31.22
C LEU A 18 -29.40 18.17 32.53
N PRO A 19 -29.29 16.91 33.01
CA PRO A 19 -28.14 16.51 33.85
C PRO A 19 -27.66 15.05 33.61
N ALA A 20 -26.35 14.80 33.60
CA ALA A 20 -25.58 14.13 34.67
C ALA A 20 -26.21 12.84 35.25
N LEU A 21 -25.52 11.69 35.08
CA LEU A 21 -25.09 10.82 36.18
C LEU A 21 -24.42 9.52 35.66
N LEU A 22 -23.22 9.28 36.20
CA LEU A 22 -22.70 7.99 36.72
C LEU A 22 -22.32 6.83 35.78
N ALA A 23 -20.99 6.60 35.80
CA ALA A 23 -20.33 5.35 36.21
C ALA A 23 -20.49 4.08 35.37
N GLY A 24 -19.36 3.62 34.83
CA GLY A 24 -19.23 2.28 34.26
C GLY A 24 -17.78 1.95 33.89
N VAL A 25 -16.83 2.17 34.80
CA VAL A 25 -15.46 1.66 34.64
C VAL A 25 -15.51 0.16 34.98
N ALA A 26 -15.65 -0.68 33.96
CA ALA A 26 -15.52 -2.13 34.12
C ALA A 26 -14.05 -2.47 34.36
N ALA A 27 -13.66 -2.47 35.63
CA ALA A 27 -12.39 -2.99 36.10
C ALA A 27 -12.41 -4.52 35.93
N CYS A 28 -11.63 -5.04 34.99
CA CYS A 28 -11.26 -6.44 34.93
C CYS A 28 -10.42 -6.77 36.17
N GLN A 29 -11.02 -7.49 37.13
CA GLN A 29 -10.29 -8.18 38.18
C GLN A 29 -9.46 -9.30 37.53
N GLY A 30 -8.15 -9.14 37.56
CA GLY A 30 -7.19 -10.21 37.35
C GLY A 30 -6.32 -10.32 38.58
N ASP A 31 -6.80 -11.08 39.56
CA ASP A 31 -6.04 -11.49 40.74
C ASP A 31 -5.11 -12.63 40.34
N ALA A 32 -3.80 -12.35 40.30
CA ALA A 32 -2.77 -13.36 40.19
C ALA A 32 -1.46 -12.83 40.77
N GLY A 33 -1.30 -13.04 42.07
CA GLY A 33 -0.12 -13.73 42.58
C GLY A 33 1.21 -12.98 42.67
N ARG A 34 1.72 -13.03 43.90
CA ARG A 34 3.10 -13.41 44.26
C ARG A 34 3.98 -12.30 44.78
N GLU A 35 4.17 -12.37 46.09
CA GLU A 35 5.25 -11.79 46.87
C GLU A 35 6.62 -12.11 46.23
N GLY A 36 7.48 -11.10 46.12
CA GLY A 36 8.82 -11.25 45.59
C GLY A 36 9.63 -9.97 45.79
N ALA A 37 10.62 -10.07 46.66
CA ALA A 37 11.51 -9.01 47.11
C ALA A 37 12.37 -8.33 46.02
N ALA A 38 13.00 -7.23 46.47
CA ALA A 38 14.27 -6.64 46.00
C ALA A 38 14.22 -5.48 44.99
N ALA A 39 14.82 -4.36 45.42
CA ALA A 39 15.23 -3.16 44.68
C ALA A 39 16.38 -3.46 43.68
N PRO A 40 17.07 -2.46 43.09
CA PRO A 40 16.68 -1.17 42.50
C PRO A 40 16.99 -1.15 40.97
N ALA A 41 16.66 -0.05 40.28
CA ALA A 41 17.01 0.19 38.87
C ALA A 41 18.52 0.09 38.59
N PRO A 42 18.90 -0.27 37.35
CA PRO A 42 19.82 0.62 36.64
C PRO A 42 19.49 0.84 35.16
N ASP A 43 20.00 1.97 34.70
CA ASP A 43 20.10 2.55 33.37
C ASP A 43 19.95 1.61 32.16
N GLY A 44 18.81 1.74 31.48
CA GLY A 44 18.66 1.29 30.10
C GLY A 44 19.12 2.41 29.15
N GLY A 45 20.40 2.38 28.79
CA GLY A 45 20.94 3.24 27.73
C GLY A 45 20.09 3.16 26.47
N ALA A 46 19.77 4.32 25.90
CA ALA A 46 19.13 4.46 24.61
C ALA A 46 20.06 3.94 23.51
N ALA A 47 20.09 2.62 23.34
CA ALA A 47 20.58 2.01 22.11
C ALA A 47 19.55 2.33 21.03
N LEU A 48 19.91 3.27 20.15
CA LEU A 48 19.23 3.51 18.89
C LEU A 48 19.02 2.15 18.22
N ALA A 49 17.76 1.73 18.13
CA ALA A 49 17.41 0.48 17.50
C ALA A 49 17.94 0.52 16.07
N ALA A 50 18.87 -0.40 15.80
CA ALA A 50 19.44 -0.65 14.49
C ALA A 50 18.33 -0.71 13.44
N GLU A 51 18.59 -0.10 12.29
CA GLU A 51 17.80 -0.20 11.06
C GLU A 51 17.45 -1.67 10.81
N GLY A 52 16.22 -2.02 11.19
CA GLY A 52 15.71 -3.36 11.03
C GLY A 52 15.59 -3.65 9.54
N THR A 53 16.25 -4.72 9.10
CA THR A 53 16.02 -5.37 7.81
C THR A 53 14.52 -5.32 7.49
N PRO A 54 14.09 -4.72 6.36
CA PRO A 54 12.68 -4.60 6.06
C PRO A 54 12.09 -6.01 6.01
N ALA A 55 11.28 -6.34 7.02
CA ALA A 55 10.56 -7.59 7.08
C ALA A 55 9.77 -7.77 5.78
N PRO A 56 9.61 -9.00 5.27
CA PRO A 56 8.81 -9.26 4.08
C PRO A 56 7.39 -8.73 4.31
N ARG A 57 7.12 -7.51 3.81
CA ARG A 57 5.84 -6.86 4.00
C ARG A 57 4.83 -7.62 3.17
N ARG A 58 3.81 -8.18 3.81
CA ARG A 58 2.58 -8.53 3.11
C ARG A 58 2.14 -7.27 2.36
N PRO A 59 1.88 -7.31 1.04
CA PRO A 59 1.52 -6.11 0.31
C PRO A 59 0.25 -5.52 0.93
N THR A 60 0.41 -4.39 1.62
CA THR A 60 -0.64 -3.52 2.14
C THR A 60 -1.09 -2.51 1.09
N ARG A 61 -0.33 -2.39 0.00
CA ARG A 61 -0.61 -1.53 -1.13
C ARG A 61 -1.57 -2.18 -2.13
N TYR A 62 -2.64 -1.46 -2.45
CA TYR A 62 -3.61 -1.82 -3.48
C TYR A 62 -3.50 -0.84 -4.65
N TYR A 63 -3.51 -1.36 -5.88
CA TYR A 63 -3.49 -0.55 -7.09
C TYR A 63 -4.91 -0.37 -7.61
N HIS A 64 -5.23 0.86 -7.99
CA HIS A 64 -6.56 1.27 -8.43
C HIS A 64 -6.50 1.95 -9.79
N LEU A 65 -7.46 1.65 -10.64
CA LEU A 65 -7.75 2.36 -11.88
C LEU A 65 -9.18 2.86 -11.83
N ARG A 66 -9.38 4.18 -11.78
CA ARG A 66 -10.70 4.82 -11.74
C ARG A 66 -11.01 5.45 -13.08
N ARG A 67 -12.24 5.32 -13.56
CA ARG A 67 -12.76 6.09 -14.69
C ARG A 67 -13.46 7.35 -14.19
N THR A 68 -13.01 8.50 -14.65
CA THR A 68 -13.65 9.81 -14.49
C THR A 68 -14.27 10.26 -15.82
N ASP A 69 -14.97 11.39 -15.80
CA ASP A 69 -15.49 12.02 -17.02
C ASP A 69 -14.37 12.39 -18.00
N ASP A 70 -13.20 12.79 -17.49
CA ASP A 70 -12.06 13.24 -18.29
C ASP A 70 -11.18 12.09 -18.82
N GLY A 71 -11.20 10.92 -18.18
CA GLY A 71 -10.33 9.81 -18.56
C GLY A 71 -10.17 8.75 -17.48
N CYS A 72 -9.04 8.07 -17.48
CA CYS A 72 -8.72 7.09 -16.44
C CYS A 72 -7.52 7.52 -15.62
N GLU A 73 -7.65 7.33 -14.32
CA GLU A 73 -6.65 7.69 -13.33
C GLU A 73 -6.18 6.45 -12.61
N LEU A 74 -4.86 6.30 -12.58
CA LEU A 74 -4.15 5.22 -11.93
C LEU A 74 -3.50 5.75 -10.64
N PHE A 75 -3.71 5.07 -9.54
CA PHE A 75 -3.12 5.42 -8.25
C PHE A 75 -3.01 4.19 -7.34
N TRP A 76 -2.28 4.31 -6.24
CA TRP A 76 -2.21 3.27 -5.21
C TRP A 76 -2.61 3.81 -3.84
N ILE A 77 -3.10 2.90 -3.00
CA ILE A 77 -3.44 3.15 -1.60
C ILE A 77 -2.67 2.17 -0.73
N ASP A 78 -1.97 2.67 0.29
CA ASP A 78 -1.26 1.90 1.31
C ASP A 78 -1.68 2.40 2.70
N GLY A 79 -2.64 1.72 3.33
CA GLY A 79 -3.32 2.24 4.53
C GLY A 79 -4.03 3.56 4.23
N ASP A 80 -3.64 4.63 4.92
CA ASP A 80 -4.18 5.98 4.73
C ASP A 80 -3.40 6.80 3.68
N LEU A 81 -2.29 6.26 3.15
CA LEU A 81 -1.47 6.95 2.16
C LEU A 81 -2.00 6.69 0.75
N VAL A 82 -2.27 7.77 0.02
CA VAL A 82 -2.71 7.73 -1.38
C VAL A 82 -1.67 8.41 -2.26
N SER A 83 -1.31 7.75 -3.37
CA SER A 83 -0.36 8.31 -4.33
C SER A 83 -0.96 9.45 -5.15
N ALA A 84 -0.09 10.22 -5.82
CA ALA A 84 -0.53 11.05 -6.94
C ALA A 84 -1.17 10.18 -8.03
N SER A 85 -2.20 10.71 -8.70
CA SER A 85 -2.85 10.04 -9.83
C SER A 85 -2.05 10.22 -11.11
N GLN A 86 -2.05 9.19 -11.96
CA GLN A 86 -1.47 9.21 -13.30
C GLN A 86 -2.56 8.96 -14.33
N THR A 87 -2.64 9.79 -15.36
CA THR A 87 -3.62 9.60 -16.44
C THR A 87 -3.18 8.49 -17.37
N VAL A 88 -4.09 7.55 -17.67
CA VAL A 88 -3.84 6.41 -18.55
C VAL A 88 -5.01 6.16 -19.50
N VAL A 89 -4.77 5.35 -20.53
CA VAL A 89 -5.82 4.92 -21.46
C VAL A 89 -6.82 4.03 -20.73
N CYS A 90 -8.10 4.28 -20.98
CA CYS A 90 -9.17 3.54 -20.35
C CYS A 90 -9.42 2.17 -20.97
N PRO A 91 -9.65 1.13 -20.15
CA PRO A 91 -10.24 -0.11 -20.61
C PRO A 91 -11.63 0.15 -21.19
N PRO A 92 -12.04 -0.60 -22.23
CA PRO A 92 -13.34 -0.40 -22.87
C PRO A 92 -14.52 -0.76 -21.94
N ASP A 93 -14.32 -1.69 -21.01
CA ASP A 93 -15.37 -2.22 -20.13
C ASP A 93 -15.55 -1.43 -18.82
N LEU A 94 -14.81 -0.33 -18.65
CA LEU A 94 -14.84 0.49 -17.44
C LEU A 94 -15.66 1.77 -17.67
N GLU A 95 -16.81 1.85 -17.02
CA GLU A 95 -17.73 2.99 -17.13
C GLU A 95 -17.36 4.12 -16.16
N VAL A 96 -17.83 5.34 -16.43
CA VAL A 96 -17.56 6.52 -15.58
C VAL A 96 -18.12 6.30 -14.18
N GLY A 97 -17.30 6.57 -13.16
CA GLY A 97 -17.64 6.33 -11.75
C GLY A 97 -17.28 4.92 -11.27
N GLU A 98 -16.89 4.02 -12.16
CA GLU A 98 -16.36 2.71 -11.80
C GLU A 98 -14.86 2.77 -11.52
N ARG A 99 -14.39 1.78 -10.75
CA ARG A 99 -12.96 1.52 -10.59
C ARG A 99 -12.65 0.04 -10.65
N VAL A 100 -11.41 -0.26 -10.99
CA VAL A 100 -10.82 -1.58 -10.90
C VAL A 100 -9.79 -1.56 -9.79
N ARG A 101 -9.88 -2.49 -8.84
CA ARG A 101 -8.87 -2.72 -7.80
C ARG A 101 -8.13 -4.02 -8.09
N LEU A 102 -6.79 -3.96 -8.08
CA LEU A 102 -5.95 -5.16 -8.12
C LEU A 102 -5.71 -5.69 -6.71
N THR A 103 -6.05 -6.97 -6.50
CA THR A 103 -5.83 -7.70 -5.25
C THR A 103 -5.09 -8.99 -5.58
N GLY A 104 -3.79 -9.03 -5.30
CA GLY A 104 -2.95 -10.15 -5.70
C GLY A 104 -2.83 -10.21 -7.23
N LYS A 105 -3.41 -11.24 -7.85
CA LYS A 105 -3.45 -11.44 -9.32
C LYS A 105 -4.85 -11.24 -9.92
N THR A 106 -5.82 -10.85 -9.09
CA THR A 106 -7.22 -10.72 -9.51
C THR A 106 -7.62 -9.26 -9.47
N CYS A 107 -8.29 -8.81 -10.52
CA CYS A 107 -8.88 -7.48 -10.57
C CYS A 107 -10.37 -7.57 -10.30
N MET A 108 -10.83 -6.73 -9.38
CA MET A 108 -12.24 -6.59 -9.05
C MET A 108 -12.72 -5.25 -9.56
N ARG A 109 -13.81 -5.27 -10.34
CA ARG A 109 -14.54 -4.04 -10.62
C ARG A 109 -15.35 -3.67 -9.38
N GLU A 110 -15.39 -2.38 -9.09
CA GLU A 110 -16.13 -1.77 -8.00
C GLU A 110 -16.85 -0.53 -8.54
N SER A 111 -18.15 -0.44 -8.32
CA SER A 111 -18.96 0.67 -8.80
C SER A 111 -19.81 1.19 -7.66
N ALA A 112 -19.70 2.48 -7.35
CA ALA A 112 -20.47 3.09 -6.27
C ALA A 112 -21.96 3.19 -6.64
N GLN A 113 -22.28 3.44 -7.92
CA GLN A 113 -23.67 3.55 -8.37
C GLN A 113 -24.31 2.19 -8.67
N THR A 114 -23.54 1.21 -9.16
CA THR A 114 -24.05 -0.10 -9.61
C THR A 114 -23.33 -1.25 -8.93
N PRO A 115 -23.62 -1.56 -7.66
CA PRO A 115 -22.94 -2.62 -6.92
C PRO A 115 -23.12 -4.01 -7.55
N SER A 116 -24.17 -4.21 -8.36
CA SER A 116 -24.38 -5.43 -9.15
C SER A 116 -23.30 -5.69 -10.21
N ARG A 117 -22.54 -4.67 -10.63
CA ARG A 117 -21.40 -4.80 -11.55
C ARG A 117 -20.08 -5.13 -10.85
N ALA A 118 -20.10 -5.30 -9.52
CA ALA A 118 -18.92 -5.64 -8.73
C ALA A 118 -18.52 -7.10 -8.92
N VAL A 119 -17.81 -7.37 -10.02
CA VAL A 119 -17.40 -8.72 -10.44
C VAL A 119 -15.89 -8.75 -10.72
N PRO A 120 -15.27 -9.94 -10.67
CA PRO A 120 -13.92 -10.13 -11.18
C PRO A 120 -13.86 -9.75 -12.67
N VAL A 121 -12.82 -9.03 -13.06
CA VAL A 121 -12.58 -8.60 -14.44
C VAL A 121 -11.16 -8.95 -14.87
N VAL A 122 -10.93 -8.94 -16.18
CA VAL A 122 -9.57 -9.04 -16.73
C VAL A 122 -8.78 -7.82 -16.27
N CYS A 123 -7.58 -8.08 -15.74
CA CYS A 123 -6.73 -7.01 -15.25
C CYS A 123 -6.16 -6.18 -16.40
N PRO A 124 -6.34 -4.84 -16.37
CA PRO A 124 -5.56 -3.93 -17.19
C PRO A 124 -4.06 -4.19 -17.02
N LEU A 125 -3.35 -4.28 -18.15
CA LEU A 125 -1.92 -4.61 -18.16
C LEU A 125 -1.09 -3.63 -17.33
N VAL A 126 -1.49 -2.35 -17.33
CA VAL A 126 -0.84 -1.29 -16.54
C VAL A 126 -0.83 -1.60 -15.04
N LEU A 127 -1.93 -2.14 -14.49
CA LEU A 127 -2.01 -2.50 -13.07
C LEU A 127 -1.10 -3.68 -12.74
N MET A 128 -1.07 -4.68 -13.63
CA MET A 128 -0.22 -5.86 -13.47
C MET A 128 1.27 -5.52 -13.51
N ASN A 129 1.67 -4.61 -14.41
CA ASN A 129 3.06 -4.18 -14.53
C ASN A 129 3.54 -3.44 -13.28
N LEU A 130 2.69 -2.61 -12.66
CA LEU A 130 3.03 -1.88 -11.44
C LEU A 130 3.17 -2.80 -10.24
N GLU A 131 2.23 -3.74 -10.06
CA GLU A 131 2.32 -4.74 -9.01
C GLU A 131 3.61 -5.55 -9.13
N LYS A 132 3.91 -6.01 -10.35
CA LYS A 132 5.15 -6.74 -10.63
C LYS A 132 6.41 -5.90 -10.33
N ALA A 133 6.42 -4.63 -10.73
CA ALA A 133 7.56 -3.74 -10.48
C ALA A 133 7.79 -3.49 -8.99
N ASP A 134 6.71 -3.37 -8.21
CA ASP A 134 6.77 -3.15 -6.76
C ASP A 134 7.11 -4.43 -5.98
N ARG A 135 6.75 -5.61 -6.49
CA ARG A 135 7.17 -6.90 -5.92
C ARG A 135 8.60 -7.30 -6.29
N ALA A 136 9.19 -6.69 -7.31
CA ALA A 136 10.58 -6.96 -7.63
C ALA A 136 11.44 -6.56 -6.40
N PRO A 137 12.26 -7.48 -5.85
CA PRO A 137 13.14 -7.11 -4.75
C PRO A 137 14.03 -5.95 -5.21
N PRO A 138 14.32 -4.96 -4.33
CA PRO A 138 15.37 -4.01 -4.65
C PRO A 138 16.63 -4.84 -4.89
N ASP A 139 17.23 -4.73 -6.09
CA ASP A 139 18.46 -5.41 -6.44
C ASP A 139 19.45 -5.21 -5.28
N ALA A 140 19.68 -6.26 -4.51
CA ALA A 140 20.64 -6.26 -3.44
C ALA A 140 22.02 -6.23 -4.07
N GLY A 141 22.49 -5.01 -4.36
CA GLY A 141 23.85 -4.67 -4.79
C GLY A 141 24.51 -5.72 -5.67
N ALA A 142 24.14 -5.80 -6.95
CA ALA A 142 25.04 -6.42 -7.91
C ALA A 142 26.24 -5.47 -8.13
N PRO A 143 27.48 -5.82 -7.72
CA PRO A 143 28.62 -5.11 -8.25
C PRO A 143 28.68 -5.34 -9.77
N PRO A 144 28.95 -4.30 -10.58
CA PRO A 144 29.17 -4.51 -12.01
C PRO A 144 30.45 -5.33 -12.23
N ASP A 145 30.35 -6.29 -13.15
CA ASP A 145 31.41 -6.88 -13.95
C ASP A 145 32.79 -7.09 -13.29
N GLY A 146 32.96 -8.24 -12.65
CA GLY A 146 34.26 -8.92 -12.58
C GLY A 146 34.45 -9.76 -13.84
N GLY A 147 35.24 -9.24 -14.78
CA GLY A 147 35.42 -9.73 -16.13
C GLY A 147 35.52 -11.25 -16.30
N ARG A 148 34.86 -11.70 -17.37
CA ARG A 148 35.06 -13.00 -18.01
C ARG A 148 36.54 -13.12 -18.41
N ASP A 149 37.36 -13.67 -17.52
CA ASP A 149 38.72 -14.13 -17.84
C ASP A 149 38.61 -15.27 -18.86
N GLY A 150 38.69 -14.88 -20.14
CA GLY A 150 38.87 -15.77 -21.27
C GLY A 150 40.23 -16.44 -21.21
N GLY A 151 40.39 -17.44 -20.33
CA GLY A 151 41.51 -18.37 -20.38
C GLY A 151 41.33 -19.36 -21.52
N LYS A 152 41.68 -18.96 -22.75
CA LYS A 152 41.92 -19.90 -23.85
C LYS A 152 43.31 -20.49 -23.66
N PRO A 153 43.48 -21.79 -23.41
CA PRO A 153 44.81 -22.39 -23.51
C PRO A 153 45.17 -22.48 -25.00
N ASP A 154 46.07 -21.60 -25.45
CA ASP A 154 46.67 -21.72 -26.77
C ASP A 154 47.43 -23.04 -26.86
N GLY A 155 46.96 -23.92 -27.74
CA GLY A 155 47.58 -25.18 -28.07
C GLY A 155 48.98 -24.95 -28.64
N ARG A 156 50.00 -25.17 -27.81
CA ARG A 156 51.39 -25.32 -28.25
C ARG A 156 51.52 -26.64 -29.00
N LYS A 157 51.49 -26.58 -30.33
CA LYS A 157 51.95 -27.66 -31.22
C LYS A 157 53.48 -27.66 -31.20
N PRO A 158 54.18 -28.75 -30.82
CA PRO A 158 55.59 -28.87 -31.10
C PRO A 158 55.75 -29.23 -32.57
N ASP A 159 56.26 -28.29 -33.36
CA ASP A 159 56.74 -28.57 -34.70
C ASP A 159 57.98 -29.46 -34.61
N GLY A 160 57.93 -30.55 -35.37
CA GLY A 160 59.06 -31.44 -35.58
C GLY A 160 60.21 -30.74 -36.28
N GLY A 161 61.43 -31.09 -35.90
CA GLY A 161 62.65 -30.59 -36.49
C GLY A 161 63.77 -31.63 -36.48
N ARG A 162 63.94 -32.24 -37.66
CA ARG A 162 65.09 -33.00 -38.23
C ARG A 162 65.56 -34.29 -37.56
#